data_AF-A0A6M3IKH5-F1
#
_entry.id   AF-A0A6M3IKH5-F1
#
_cell.length_a   1.000
_cell.length_b   1.000
_cell.length_c   1.000
_cell.angle_alpha   90.00
_cell.angle_beta   90.00
_cell.angle_gamma   90.00
#
_symmetry.space_group_name_H-M   'P 1'
#
loop_
_entity.id
_entity.type
_entity.pdbx_description
1 polymer ?
#
loop_
_entity_poly.entity_id
_entity_poly.type
_entity_poly.pdbx_seq_one_letter_code
_entity_poly.pdbx_strand_id
1 'polypeptide(L)'
;MLVCRNQGFAFYHMNKCGGTSIVKMLKDLPGNHSFIQIGEKHVPLSDKYFNFYGITAYCNIRNPMARLVSMYEYNRQKAQRTRFKDIDFDTFVVKYWLKRRENEYKAMHEFLLIDGKLPEAIVLLKLEECDVLWPEVINHHFNIDIKNVPRENFTIHDSYKNYFRNSKLMDLIRKKEWWAFKEYDL
;
A
#
# COMPACT_ATOMS: atom_id res chain seq x y z
N MET A 1 13.75 9.79 -20.81
CA MET A 1 12.70 10.28 -19.90
C MET A 1 11.54 10.73 -20.78
N LEU A 2 10.53 9.88 -20.93
CA LEU A 2 9.34 10.21 -21.73
C LEU A 2 8.34 10.89 -20.79
N VAL A 3 8.20 12.20 -20.92
CA VAL A 3 7.15 12.98 -20.25
C VAL A 3 5.99 13.05 -21.23
N CYS A 4 5.06 12.11 -21.14
CA CYS A 4 3.85 12.17 -21.95
C CYS A 4 2.91 13.25 -21.38
N ARG A 5 2.32 14.02 -22.30
CA ARG A 5 1.52 15.23 -22.05
C ARG A 5 0.07 14.97 -21.60
N ASN A 6 -0.29 13.75 -21.22
CA ASN A 6 -1.57 13.49 -20.56
C ASN A 6 -1.40 13.62 -19.05
N GLN A 7 -2.20 14.50 -18.48
CA GLN A 7 -2.12 14.97 -17.11
C GLN A 7 -2.00 13.82 -16.09
N GLY A 8 -1.00 13.93 -15.22
CA GLY A 8 -1.26 13.91 -13.79
C GLY A 8 -1.60 12.59 -13.09
N PHE A 9 -1.37 11.40 -13.65
CA PHE A 9 -1.64 10.15 -12.93
C PHE A 9 -0.37 9.51 -12.36
N ALA A 10 -0.32 9.32 -11.04
CA ALA A 10 0.69 8.51 -10.36
C ALA A 10 0.06 7.41 -9.51
N PHE A 11 0.77 6.29 -9.36
CA PHE A 11 0.40 5.23 -8.43
C PHE A 11 1.50 5.01 -7.40
N TYR A 12 1.18 5.19 -6.13
CA TYR A 12 2.06 4.92 -5.00
C TYR A 12 1.88 3.48 -4.52
N HIS A 13 2.92 2.66 -4.72
CA HIS A 13 2.88 1.26 -4.35
C HIS A 13 3.24 1.04 -2.87
N MET A 14 2.22 0.91 -2.02
CA MET A 14 2.39 0.38 -0.67
C MET A 14 2.55 -1.14 -0.64
N ASN A 15 3.52 -1.59 0.15
CA ASN A 15 3.70 -3.01 0.42
C ASN A 15 2.43 -3.65 1.01
N LYS A 16 2.04 -4.78 0.42
CA LYS A 16 0.93 -5.63 0.88
C LYS A 16 -0.46 -4.99 0.80
N CYS A 17 -0.62 -4.01 -0.08
CA CYS A 17 -1.91 -3.40 -0.43
C CYS A 17 -2.36 -3.74 -1.87
N GLY A 18 -1.97 -4.90 -2.41
CA GLY A 18 -2.36 -5.32 -3.78
C GLY A 18 -1.66 -4.56 -4.91
N GLY A 19 -0.71 -3.66 -4.64
CA GLY A 19 -0.15 -2.79 -5.67
C GLY A 19 0.62 -3.50 -6.78
N THR A 20 1.14 -4.70 -6.57
CA THR A 20 1.71 -5.51 -7.68
C THR A 20 0.66 -5.85 -8.74
N SER A 21 -0.55 -6.22 -8.32
CA SER A 21 -1.64 -6.54 -9.23
C SER A 21 -2.15 -5.30 -9.94
N ILE A 22 -2.27 -4.17 -9.22
CA ILE A 22 -2.68 -2.88 -9.81
C ILE A 22 -1.66 -2.41 -10.84
N VAL A 23 -0.36 -2.43 -10.53
CA VAL A 23 0.69 -2.04 -11.48
C VAL A 23 0.63 -2.88 -12.75
N LYS A 24 0.36 -4.19 -12.62
CA LYS A 24 0.16 -5.06 -13.77
C LYS A 24 -1.05 -4.61 -14.59
N MET A 25 -2.21 -4.41 -13.95
CA MET A 25 -3.42 -3.92 -14.62
C MET A 25 -3.17 -2.60 -15.36
N LEU A 26 -2.53 -1.63 -14.72
CA LEU A 26 -2.21 -0.32 -15.31
C LEU A 26 -1.30 -0.45 -16.55
N LYS A 27 -0.35 -1.39 -16.53
CA LYS A 27 0.53 -1.68 -17.69
C LYS A 27 -0.19 -2.39 -18.83
N ASP A 28 -1.25 -3.14 -18.52
CA ASP A 28 -2.04 -3.91 -19.47
C ASP A 28 -3.22 -3.10 -20.04
N LEU A 29 -3.41 -1.84 -19.66
CA LEU A 29 -4.47 -0.97 -20.20
C LEU A 29 -4.28 -0.74 -21.71
N PRO A 30 -5.35 -0.76 -22.51
CA PRO A 30 -5.25 -0.54 -23.95
C PRO A 30 -4.88 0.91 -24.26
N GLY A 31 -3.88 1.13 -25.12
CA GLY A 31 -3.44 2.46 -25.55
C GLY A 31 -2.05 2.84 -25.05
N ASN A 32 -1.53 3.99 -25.50
CA ASN A 32 -0.23 4.51 -25.06
C ASN A 32 -0.41 5.37 -23.80
N HIS A 33 -0.68 4.72 -22.68
CA HIS A 33 -0.79 5.37 -21.38
C HIS A 33 0.55 5.36 -20.65
N SER A 34 0.91 6.50 -20.08
CA SER A 34 2.04 6.60 -19.17
C SER A 34 1.52 6.89 -17.77
N PHE A 35 1.99 6.15 -16.77
CA PHE A 35 1.80 6.49 -15.38
C PHE A 35 3.13 6.50 -14.64
N ILE A 36 3.20 7.28 -13.56
CA ILE A 36 4.37 7.29 -12.69
C ILE A 36 4.14 6.26 -11.58
N GLN A 37 4.93 5.21 -11.57
CA GLN A 37 4.97 4.27 -10.46
C GLN A 37 5.90 4.82 -9.37
N ILE A 38 5.32 5.29 -8.27
CA ILE A 38 6.07 5.75 -7.11
C ILE A 38 6.28 4.57 -6.17
N GLY A 39 7.52 4.36 -5.72
CA GLY A 39 7.85 3.36 -4.70
C GLY A 39 8.68 2.17 -5.16
N GLU A 40 9.04 2.01 -6.44
CA GLU A 40 9.99 0.94 -6.88
C GLU A 40 11.39 1.08 -6.29
N LYS A 41 11.80 2.31 -5.92
CA LYS A 41 13.05 2.61 -5.19
C LYS A 41 12.82 3.28 -3.83
N HIS A 42 11.59 3.29 -3.33
CA HIS A 42 11.23 3.88 -2.02
C HIS A 42 11.70 5.33 -1.84
N VAL A 43 11.53 6.14 -2.89
CA VAL A 43 11.85 7.57 -2.84
C VAL A 43 10.81 8.29 -1.97
N PRO A 44 11.22 9.09 -0.97
CA PRO A 44 10.29 9.88 -0.18
C PRO A 44 9.52 10.85 -1.08
N LEU A 45 8.21 10.97 -0.82
CA LEU A 45 7.40 12.01 -1.44
C LEU A 45 7.87 13.38 -0.94
N SER A 46 7.90 14.36 -1.83
CA SER A 46 8.03 15.76 -1.45
C SER A 46 6.91 16.55 -2.10
N ASP A 47 6.36 17.55 -1.41
CA ASP A 47 5.26 18.37 -1.91
C ASP A 47 5.58 19.03 -3.26
N LYS A 48 6.88 19.29 -3.50
CA LYS A 48 7.37 19.82 -4.77
C LYS A 48 7.04 18.91 -5.96
N TYR A 49 7.00 17.58 -5.77
CA TYR A 49 6.66 16.65 -6.86
C TYR A 49 5.19 16.73 -7.27
N PHE A 50 4.28 16.93 -6.32
CA PHE A 50 2.85 17.01 -6.63
C PHE A 50 2.46 18.37 -7.18
N ASN A 51 2.92 19.44 -6.52
CA ASN A 51 2.53 20.81 -6.85
C ASN A 51 3.11 21.30 -8.18
N PHE A 52 4.30 20.83 -8.57
CA PHE A 52 4.97 21.33 -9.78
C PHE A 52 4.42 20.71 -11.08
N TYR A 53 3.84 19.51 -11.01
CA TYR A 53 3.45 18.75 -12.20
C TYR A 53 1.93 18.52 -12.33
N GLY A 54 1.13 18.99 -11.37
CA GLY A 54 -0.32 18.77 -11.38
C GLY A 54 -0.68 17.28 -11.36
N ILE A 55 0.06 16.50 -10.56
CA ILE A 55 -0.10 15.05 -10.47
C ILE A 55 -1.00 14.70 -9.28
N THR A 56 -2.07 13.98 -9.54
CA THR A 56 -2.84 13.22 -8.55
C THR A 56 -2.19 11.84 -8.38
N ALA A 57 -1.78 11.52 -7.16
CA ALA A 57 -1.34 10.18 -6.83
C ALA A 57 -2.48 9.35 -6.27
N TYR A 58 -2.53 8.09 -6.68
CA TYR A 58 -3.43 7.08 -6.14
C TYR A 58 -2.62 6.09 -5.32
N CYS A 59 -3.12 5.72 -4.15
CA CYS A 59 -2.46 4.75 -3.29
C CYS A 59 -3.47 3.74 -2.78
N ASN A 60 -3.18 2.46 -2.97
CA ASN A 60 -3.95 1.44 -2.27
C ASN A 60 -3.55 1.39 -0.80
N ILE A 61 -4.54 1.49 0.07
CA ILE A 61 -4.43 1.11 1.47
C ILE A 61 -5.13 -0.24 1.68
N ARG A 62 -4.80 -0.87 2.80
CA ARG A 62 -5.41 -2.13 3.23
C ARG A 62 -5.67 -2.02 4.72
N ASN A 63 -6.69 -2.71 5.22
CA ASN A 63 -6.91 -2.87 6.65
C ASN A 63 -5.56 -3.13 7.35
N PRO A 64 -5.15 -2.28 8.31
CA PRO A 64 -3.78 -2.32 8.83
C PRO A 64 -3.41 -3.69 9.43
N MET A 65 -4.38 -4.37 10.03
CA MET A 65 -4.20 -5.70 10.62
C MET A 65 -4.02 -6.77 9.53
N ALA A 66 -4.88 -6.78 8.51
CA ALA A 66 -4.76 -7.71 7.38
C ALA A 66 -3.44 -7.49 6.61
N ARG A 67 -3.03 -6.23 6.45
CA ARG A 67 -1.75 -5.86 5.83
C ARG A 67 -0.55 -6.40 6.61
N LEU A 68 -0.56 -6.26 7.94
CA LEU A 68 0.52 -6.74 8.81
C LEU A 68 0.64 -8.27 8.77
N VAL A 69 -0.48 -9.00 8.82
CA VAL A 69 -0.49 -10.46 8.68
C VAL A 69 0.01 -10.89 7.30
N SER A 70 -0.44 -10.25 6.23
CA SER A 70 0.06 -10.51 4.87
C SER A 70 1.57 -10.29 4.74
N MET A 71 2.11 -9.28 5.43
CA MET A 71 3.55 -9.05 5.50
C MET A 71 4.27 -10.14 6.28
N TYR A 72 3.76 -10.54 7.45
CA TYR A 72 4.31 -11.64 8.24
C TYR A 72 4.39 -12.92 7.42
N GLU A 73 3.27 -13.31 6.80
CA GLU A 73 3.16 -14.54 6.01
C GLU A 73 4.07 -14.52 4.79
N TYR A 74 4.17 -13.38 4.11
CA TYR A 74 5.13 -13.24 3.01
C TYR A 74 6.58 -13.41 3.47
N ASN A 75 6.95 -12.79 4.60
CA ASN A 75 8.31 -12.94 5.12
C ASN A 75 8.56 -14.39 5.51
N ARG A 76 7.60 -15.06 6.15
CA ARG A 76 7.68 -16.48 6.53
C ARG A 76 7.82 -17.40 5.32
N GLN A 77 7.03 -17.19 4.26
CA GLN A 77 7.05 -18.00 3.04
C GLN A 77 8.31 -17.75 2.19
N LYS A 78 8.73 -16.50 2.01
CA LYS A 78 9.99 -16.17 1.31
C LYS A 78 11.23 -16.55 2.12
N ALA A 79 11.09 -16.79 3.41
CA ALA A 79 12.17 -17.18 4.31
C ALA A 79 12.61 -18.64 4.19
N GLN A 80 12.47 -19.31 3.04
CA GLN A 80 13.06 -20.65 2.84
C GLN A 80 14.58 -20.69 3.13
N ARG A 81 15.25 -19.53 3.30
CA ARG A 81 16.64 -19.39 3.78
C ARG A 81 16.89 -18.27 4.82
N THR A 82 15.89 -17.74 5.53
CA THR A 82 16.09 -16.57 6.41
C THR A 82 15.59 -16.75 7.84
N ARG A 83 15.97 -15.79 8.72
CA ARG A 83 15.65 -15.71 10.15
C ARG A 83 14.16 -15.71 10.52
N PHE A 84 13.23 -15.68 9.56
CA PHE A 84 11.79 -15.51 9.81
C PHE A 84 10.95 -16.79 9.73
N LYS A 85 11.54 -17.92 9.32
CA LYS A 85 10.80 -19.17 9.05
C LYS A 85 10.01 -19.68 10.26
N ASP A 86 10.63 -19.63 11.44
CA ASP A 86 10.10 -20.23 12.67
C ASP A 86 9.71 -19.17 13.72
N ILE A 87 9.53 -17.93 13.29
CA ILE A 87 9.15 -16.83 14.19
C ILE A 87 7.63 -16.76 14.25
N ASP A 88 7.06 -16.79 15.44
CA ASP A 88 5.63 -16.56 15.66
C ASP A 88 5.25 -15.09 15.38
N PHE A 89 3.96 -14.83 15.21
CA PHE A 89 3.47 -13.52 14.84
C PHE A 89 3.80 -12.42 15.86
N ASP A 90 3.59 -12.67 17.16
CA ASP A 90 3.86 -11.70 18.22
C ASP A 90 5.35 -11.34 18.24
N THR A 91 6.23 -12.34 18.16
CA THR A 91 7.68 -12.12 18.06
C THR A 91 8.06 -11.35 16.80
N PHE A 92 7.43 -11.63 15.65
CA PHE A 92 7.65 -10.87 14.42
C PHE A 92 7.32 -9.39 14.63
N VAL A 93 6.15 -9.10 15.21
CA VAL A 93 5.70 -7.73 15.44
C VAL A 93 6.64 -7.00 16.40
N VAL A 94 6.94 -7.59 17.57
CA VAL A 94 7.74 -6.92 18.60
C VAL A 94 9.20 -6.77 18.21
N LYS A 95 9.82 -7.82 17.66
CA LYS A 95 11.27 -7.80 17.39
C LYS A 95 11.64 -7.13 16.08
N TYR A 96 10.74 -7.11 15.10
CA TYR A 96 11.08 -6.66 13.74
C TYR A 96 10.19 -5.53 13.26
N TRP A 97 8.87 -5.63 13.41
CA TRP A 97 7.99 -4.60 12.85
C TRP A 97 7.99 -3.31 13.69
N LEU A 98 7.81 -3.41 15.01
CA LEU A 98 7.84 -2.26 15.92
C LEU A 98 9.24 -1.65 16.05
N LYS A 99 10.28 -2.50 16.05
CA LYS A 99 11.68 -2.09 16.20
C LYS A 99 12.35 -1.62 14.91
N ARG A 100 11.67 -1.69 13.76
CA ARG A 100 12.20 -1.13 12.51
C ARG A 100 12.46 0.36 12.73
N ARG A 101 13.74 0.74 12.78
CA ARG A 101 14.17 2.14 12.85
C ARG A 101 13.68 2.85 11.61
N GLU A 102 13.25 4.11 11.78
CA GLU A 102 12.85 5.00 10.68
C GLU A 102 13.85 4.96 9.52
N ASN A 103 15.16 4.77 9.77
CA ASN A 103 16.19 4.91 8.74
C ASN A 103 16.63 3.61 8.02
N GLU A 104 16.29 2.41 8.52
CA GLU A 104 16.84 1.16 7.93
C GLU A 104 15.98 0.59 6.81
N TYR A 105 14.68 0.86 6.85
CA TYR A 105 13.69 0.65 5.79
C TYR A 105 12.50 1.47 6.26
N LYS A 106 12.49 2.78 6.02
CA LYS A 106 11.35 3.67 6.30
C LYS A 106 10.09 2.89 5.98
N ALA A 107 9.30 2.58 7.01
CA ALA A 107 8.17 1.70 6.83
C ALA A 107 7.26 2.41 5.82
N MET A 108 6.85 1.76 4.73
CA MET A 108 6.30 2.49 3.56
C MET A 108 5.05 3.34 3.85
N HIS A 109 4.42 3.16 5.01
CA HIS A 109 3.40 4.06 5.54
C HIS A 109 3.95 5.44 5.97
N GLU A 110 5.16 5.52 6.55
CA GLU A 110 5.83 6.77 6.95
C GLU A 110 6.24 7.61 5.74
N PHE A 111 6.31 7.03 4.54
CA PHE A 111 6.60 7.76 3.30
C PHE A 111 5.37 8.38 2.63
N LEU A 112 4.17 7.94 3.00
CA LEU A 112 2.95 8.59 2.55
C LEU A 112 2.69 9.89 3.31
N LEU A 113 3.15 9.96 4.56
CA LEU A 113 2.98 11.14 5.40
C LEU A 113 4.15 12.11 5.21
N ILE A 114 3.84 13.37 4.91
CA ILE A 114 4.78 14.49 4.94
C ILE A 114 4.46 15.28 6.21
N ASP A 115 5.46 15.39 7.09
CA ASP A 115 5.31 16.01 8.42
C ASP A 115 4.13 15.46 9.24
N GLY A 116 3.90 14.14 9.14
CA GLY A 116 2.83 13.43 9.85
C GLY A 116 1.44 13.59 9.25
N LYS A 117 1.31 14.20 8.07
CA LYS A 117 0.03 14.42 7.38
C LYS A 117 0.03 13.77 6.00
N LEU A 118 -1.13 13.26 5.60
CA LEU A 118 -1.32 12.79 4.24
C LEU A 118 -1.38 14.01 3.29
N PRO A 119 -0.55 14.07 2.23
CA PRO A 119 -0.63 15.12 1.23
C PRO A 119 -1.98 15.09 0.52
N GLU A 120 -2.60 16.26 0.31
CA GLU A 120 -3.91 16.40 -0.34
C GLU A 120 -3.93 15.85 -1.77
N ALA A 121 -2.77 15.80 -2.43
CA ALA A 121 -2.62 15.26 -3.78
C ALA A 121 -2.69 13.72 -3.84
N ILE A 122 -2.78 13.03 -2.70
CA ILE A 122 -2.89 11.57 -2.64
C ILE A 122 -4.32 11.16 -2.35
N VAL A 123 -4.91 10.44 -3.30
CA VAL A 123 -6.18 9.75 -3.14
C VAL A 123 -5.93 8.33 -2.64
N LEU A 124 -6.51 7.99 -1.49
CA LEU A 124 -6.43 6.65 -0.91
C LEU A 124 -7.57 5.79 -1.44
N LEU A 125 -7.25 4.57 -1.88
CA LEU A 125 -8.20 3.58 -2.35
C LEU A 125 -8.11 2.35 -1.45
N LYS A 126 -9.22 1.93 -0.86
CA LYS A 126 -9.26 0.74 0.00
C LYS A 126 -9.15 -0.51 -0.87
N LEU A 127 -8.22 -1.40 -0.55
CA LEU A 127 -8.04 -2.65 -1.28
C LEU A 127 -9.31 -3.51 -1.25
N GLU A 128 -10.02 -3.48 -0.13
CA GLU A 128 -11.27 -4.21 0.11
C GLU A 128 -12.41 -3.71 -0.80
N GLU A 129 -12.27 -2.53 -1.39
CA GLU A 129 -13.24 -1.91 -2.32
C GLU A 129 -12.63 -1.72 -3.72
N CYS A 130 -11.53 -2.42 -4.02
CA CYS A 130 -10.74 -2.17 -5.23
C CYS A 130 -11.53 -2.39 -6.52
N ASP A 131 -12.46 -3.34 -6.52
CA ASP A 131 -13.29 -3.69 -7.66
C ASP A 131 -14.32 -2.61 -8.02
N VAL A 132 -14.63 -1.71 -7.09
CA VAL A 132 -15.50 -0.54 -7.30
C VAL A 132 -14.67 0.71 -7.57
N LEU A 133 -13.65 0.98 -6.76
CA LEU A 133 -12.91 2.23 -6.81
C LEU A 133 -11.97 2.35 -8.03
N TRP A 134 -11.32 1.26 -8.43
CA TRP A 134 -10.39 1.33 -9.57
C TRP A 134 -11.06 1.57 -10.91
N PRO A 135 -12.19 0.93 -11.26
CA PRO A 135 -12.90 1.23 -12.49
C PRO A 135 -13.27 2.70 -12.62
N GLU A 136 -13.73 3.33 -11.52
CA GLU A 136 -14.03 4.77 -11.49
C GLU A 136 -12.79 5.61 -11.78
N VAL A 137 -11.67 5.32 -11.11
CA VAL A 137 -10.40 6.04 -11.32
C VAL A 137 -9.89 5.88 -12.75
N ILE A 138 -9.91 4.65 -13.29
CA ILE A 138 -9.43 4.37 -14.65
C ILE A 138 -10.33 5.02 -15.70
N ASN A 139 -11.65 4.97 -15.51
CA ASN A 139 -12.60 5.64 -16.40
C ASN A 139 -12.38 7.16 -16.38
N HIS A 140 -12.24 7.75 -15.20
CA HIS A 140 -12.05 9.19 -15.05
C HIS A 140 -10.76 9.69 -15.73
N HIS A 141 -9.63 8.98 -15.55
CA HIS A 141 -8.33 9.43 -16.06
C HIS A 141 -8.04 9.02 -17.50
N PHE A 142 -8.52 7.86 -17.92
CA PHE A 142 -8.14 7.26 -19.19
C PHE A 142 -9.32 7.10 -20.15
N ASN A 143 -10.56 7.36 -19.69
CA ASN A 143 -11.79 7.10 -20.44
C ASN A 143 -11.88 5.64 -20.91
N ILE A 144 -11.44 4.72 -20.04
CA ILE A 144 -11.45 3.27 -20.27
C ILE A 144 -12.42 2.63 -19.29
N ASP A 145 -13.37 1.86 -19.81
CA ASP A 145 -14.22 0.99 -19.02
C ASP A 145 -13.51 -0.36 -18.78
N ILE A 146 -13.09 -0.62 -17.54
CA ILE A 146 -12.48 -1.88 -17.16
C ILE A 146 -13.48 -2.76 -16.41
N LYS A 147 -13.65 -4.00 -16.91
CA LYS A 147 -14.56 -4.98 -16.29
C LYS A 147 -13.86 -5.90 -15.29
N ASN A 148 -12.55 -6.04 -15.41
CA ASN A 148 -11.75 -6.99 -14.63
C ASN A 148 -10.67 -6.23 -13.86
N VAL A 149 -11.00 -5.86 -12.63
CA VAL A 149 -10.00 -5.38 -11.66
C VAL A 149 -9.38 -6.60 -11.00
N PRO A 150 -8.07 -6.59 -10.70
CA PRO A 150 -7.50 -7.60 -9.84
C PRO A 150 -8.24 -7.62 -8.51
N ARG A 151 -9.00 -8.69 -8.27
CA ARG A 151 -9.70 -8.88 -7.01
C ARG A 151 -8.69 -8.94 -5.87
N GLU A 152 -9.17 -8.61 -4.66
CA GLU A 152 -8.46 -8.95 -3.45
C GLU A 152 -8.08 -10.43 -3.53
N ASN A 153 -6.77 -10.71 -3.47
CA ASN A 153 -6.32 -12.08 -3.26
C ASN A 153 -6.81 -12.42 -1.86
N PHE A 154 -7.98 -13.07 -1.77
CA PHE A 154 -8.42 -13.79 -0.58
C PHE A 154 -7.39 -14.86 -0.31
N THR A 155 -6.30 -14.47 0.32
CA THR A 155 -5.32 -15.44 0.80
C THR A 155 -5.91 -16.05 2.06
N ILE A 156 -5.57 -17.31 2.33
CA ILE A 156 -5.98 -18.03 3.56
C ILE A 156 -5.64 -17.20 4.83
N HIS A 157 -4.73 -16.24 4.72
CA HIS A 157 -4.24 -15.34 5.75
C HIS A 157 -5.16 -14.16 6.09
N ASP A 158 -6.27 -13.98 5.36
CA ASP A 158 -7.20 -12.87 5.58
C ASP A 158 -8.13 -13.10 6.79
N SER A 159 -8.08 -14.28 7.42
CA SER A 159 -8.54 -14.46 8.80
C SER A 159 -7.53 -13.84 9.80
N TYR A 160 -7.14 -12.59 9.60
CA TYR A 160 -6.14 -11.90 10.41
C TYR A 160 -6.51 -11.93 11.91
N LYS A 161 -7.81 -12.02 12.22
CA LYS A 161 -8.37 -12.18 13.57
C LYS A 161 -7.70 -13.29 14.39
N ASN A 162 -7.23 -14.37 13.74
CA ASN A 162 -6.57 -15.48 14.44
C ASN A 162 -5.18 -15.12 15.01
N TYR A 163 -4.56 -14.06 14.49
CA TYR A 163 -3.22 -13.60 14.87
C TYR A 163 -3.26 -12.60 16.05
N PHE A 164 -4.37 -11.89 16.24
CA PHE A 164 -4.47 -10.81 17.23
C PHE A 164 -5.14 -11.25 18.52
N ARG A 165 -4.49 -12.17 19.25
CA ARG A 165 -4.96 -12.64 20.57
C ARG A 165 -4.49 -11.75 21.72
N ASN A 166 -3.44 -10.99 21.48
CA ASN A 166 -2.75 -10.17 22.48
C ASN A 166 -3.21 -8.71 22.39
N SER A 167 -4.03 -8.25 23.34
CA SER A 167 -4.57 -6.88 23.35
C SER A 167 -3.50 -5.80 23.41
N LYS A 168 -2.45 -6.00 24.23
CA LYS A 168 -1.32 -5.05 24.32
C LYS A 168 -0.60 -4.90 22.99
N LEU A 169 -0.48 -5.97 22.22
CA LEU A 169 0.13 -5.92 20.90
C LEU A 169 -0.74 -5.13 19.91
N MET A 170 -2.07 -5.30 19.97
CA MET A 170 -3.01 -4.54 19.15
C MET A 170 -2.91 -3.04 19.42
N ASP A 171 -2.80 -2.62 20.68
CA ASP A 171 -2.66 -1.21 21.04
C ASP A 171 -1.38 -0.59 20.48
N LEU A 172 -0.27 -1.34 20.52
CA LEU A 172 1.00 -0.90 19.92
C LEU A 172 0.89 -0.75 18.40
N ILE A 173 0.19 -1.67 17.73
CA ILE A 173 -0.04 -1.61 16.28
C ILE A 173 -0.93 -0.41 15.93
N ARG A 174 -2.04 -0.22 16.65
CA ARG A 174 -2.93 0.95 16.49
C ARG A 174 -2.19 2.25 16.68
N LYS A 175 -1.33 2.34 17.69
CA LYS A 175 -0.52 3.55 17.91
C LYS A 175 0.46 3.80 16.77
N LYS A 176 1.10 2.77 16.21
CA LYS A 176 2.06 2.94 15.10
C LYS A 176 1.37 3.25 13.76
N GLU A 177 0.19 2.69 13.51
CA GLU A 177 -0.55 2.79 12.24
C GLU A 177 -1.82 3.65 12.36
N TRP A 178 -1.86 4.56 13.35
CA TRP A 178 -3.06 5.32 13.74
C TRP A 178 -3.77 5.99 12.56
N TRP A 179 -2.99 6.53 11.61
CA TRP A 179 -3.51 7.23 10.44
C TRP A 179 -4.31 6.28 9.55
N ALA A 180 -3.81 5.08 9.31
CA ALA A 180 -4.49 4.10 8.47
C ALA A 180 -5.72 3.52 9.18
N PHE A 181 -5.69 3.38 10.51
CA PHE A 181 -6.89 2.99 11.28
C PHE A 181 -8.00 4.04 11.15
N LYS A 182 -7.66 5.33 11.17
CA LYS A 182 -8.60 6.43 10.98
C LYS A 182 -9.33 6.33 9.63
N GLU A 183 -8.63 6.02 8.55
CA GLU A 183 -9.24 5.90 7.20
C GLU A 183 -10.18 4.69 7.05
N TYR A 184 -10.09 3.72 7.95
CA TYR A 184 -10.96 2.55 8.00
C TYR A 184 -12.08 2.64 9.05
N ASP A 185 -12.15 3.75 9.82
CA ASP A 185 -13.07 3.90 10.95
C ASP A 185 -12.92 2.78 12.02
N LEU A 186 -11.67 2.40 12.36
CA LEU A 186 -11.32 1.26 13.24
C LEU A 186 -10.50 1.58 14.50
#